data_AF-A0A9D4GN93-F1
#
_entry.id   AF-A0A9D4GN93-F1
#
_cell.length_a   1.000
_cell.length_b   1.000
_cell.length_c   1.000
_cell.angle_alpha   90.00
_cell.angle_beta   90.00
_cell.angle_gamma   90.00
#
_symmetry.space_group_name_H-M   'P 1'
#
loop_
_entity.id
_entity.type
_entity.pdbx_description
1 polymer ?
#
loop_
_entity_poly.entity_id
_entity_poly.type
_entity_poly.pdbx_seq_one_letter_code
_entity_poly.pdbx_strand_id
1 'polypeptide(L)' 'MPVVKCPFPNCVCTTDVLDPAIVAALITAHSAVHTLAPAKTARVEKVKRPTVTAAGSSED' A
#
# COMPACT_ATOMS: atom_id res chain seq x y z
N MET A 1 -7.33 18.63 23.30
CA MET A 1 -6.59 19.24 22.16
C MET A 1 -7.30 18.84 20.88
N PRO A 2 -7.42 19.72 19.87
CA PRO A 2 -8.05 19.35 18.61
C PRO A 2 -7.19 18.34 17.86
N VAL A 3 -7.83 17.38 17.20
CA VAL A 3 -7.18 16.32 16.42
C VAL A 3 -7.78 16.27 15.02
N VAL A 4 -6.96 15.98 14.01
CA VAL A 4 -7.39 15.73 12.64
C VAL A 4 -7.51 14.23 12.43
N LYS A 5 -8.67 13.79 11.95
CA LYS A 5 -8.92 12.39 11.60
C LYS A 5 -8.42 12.11 10.20
N CYS A 6 -7.89 10.91 9.99
CA CYS A 6 -7.63 10.40 8.65
C CYS A 6 -8.93 10.42 7.81
N PRO A 7 -8.88 10.86 6.53
CA PRO A 7 -10.06 10.88 5.66
C PRO A 7 -10.49 9.49 5.15
N PHE A 8 -9.73 8.42 5.38
CA PHE A 8 -10.06 7.08 4.89
C PHE A 8 -11.17 6.43 5.74
N PRO A 9 -12.19 5.83 5.11
CA PRO A 9 -13.26 5.16 5.83
C PRO A 9 -12.71 3.99 6.64
N ASN A 10 -13.16 3.87 7.89
CA ASN A 10 -12.73 2.84 8.86
C ASN A 10 -11.27 2.96 9.34
N CYS A 11 -10.58 4.07 9.07
CA CYS A 11 -9.28 4.34 9.67
C CYS A 11 -9.44 5.09 11.02
N VAL A 12 -8.80 4.56 12.06
CA VAL A 12 -8.83 5.17 13.42
C VAL A 12 -7.63 6.07 13.70
N CYS A 13 -6.73 6.27 12.72
CA CYS A 13 -5.57 7.13 12.90
C CYS A 13 -5.99 8.59 13.06
N THR A 14 -5.55 9.19 14.16
CA THR A 14 -5.73 10.59 14.50
C THR A 14 -4.38 11.26 14.66
N THR A 15 -4.27 12.49 14.20
CA THR A 15 -3.07 13.32 14.34
C THR A 15 -3.43 14.57 15.13
N ASP A 16 -2.65 14.90 16.15
CA ASP A 16 -2.81 16.17 16.86
C ASP A 16 -2.68 17.36 15.91
N VAL A 17 -3.45 18.42 16.16
CA VAL A 17 -3.31 19.66 15.39
C VAL A 17 -1.98 20.32 15.75
N LEU A 18 -0.98 20.02 14.93
CA LEU A 18 0.34 20.63 14.88
C LEU A 18 0.33 21.75 13.81
N ASP A 19 1.52 22.19 13.41
CA ASP A 19 1.68 23.04 12.23
C ASP A 19 1.01 22.39 10.99
N PRO A 20 0.26 23.16 10.18
CA PRO A 20 -0.49 22.62 9.05
C PRO A 20 0.38 21.87 8.04
N ALA A 21 1.65 22.26 7.86
CA ALA A 21 2.56 21.55 6.98
C ALA A 21 2.93 20.16 7.54
N ILE A 22 3.12 20.07 8.87
CA ILE A 22 3.41 18.80 9.55
C ILE A 22 2.18 17.88 9.50
N VAL A 23 1.00 18.41 9.79
CA VAL A 23 -0.26 17.64 9.75
C VAL A 23 -0.52 17.12 8.32
N ALA A 24 -0.34 17.96 7.30
CA ALA A 24 -0.50 17.55 5.91
C ALA A 24 0.51 16.46 5.51
N ALA A 25 1.78 16.58 5.91
CA ALA A 25 2.80 15.58 5.63
C ALA A 25 2.48 14.22 6.29
N LEU A 26 2.07 14.23 7.57
CA LEU A 26 1.71 13.02 8.31
C LEU A 26 0.47 12.34 7.72
N ILE A 27 -0.58 13.09 7.40
CA ILE A 27 -1.79 12.56 6.77
C ILE A 27 -1.45 12.02 5.37
N THR A 28 -0.62 12.71 4.60
CA THR A 28 -0.19 12.25 3.26
C THR A 28 0.59 10.95 3.33
N ALA A 29 1.57 10.87 4.22
CA ALA A 29 2.38 9.67 4.42
C ALA A 29 1.52 8.48 4.88
N HIS A 30 0.59 8.71 5.81
CA HIS A 30 -0.36 7.69 6.25
C HIS A 30 -1.32 7.27 5.13
N SER A 31 -1.82 8.23 4.34
CA SER A 31 -2.72 7.99 3.21
C SER A 31 -2.08 7.09 2.15
N ALA A 32 -0.77 7.22 1.92
CA ALA A 32 -0.02 6.33 1.03
C ALA A 32 -0.04 4.85 1.47
N VAL A 33 -0.21 4.58 2.77
CA VAL A 33 -0.35 3.20 3.26
C VAL A 33 -1.68 2.59 2.82
N HIS A 34 -2.75 3.37 2.74
CA HIS A 34 -4.05 2.89 2.24
C HIS A 34 -4.04 2.64 0.73
N THR A 35 -3.26 3.40 -0.05
CA THR A 35 -3.15 3.19 -1.50
C THR A 35 -2.27 2.00 -1.85
N LEU A 36 -1.27 1.68 -1.01
CA LEU A 36 -0.36 0.56 -1.18
C LEU A 36 -0.82 -0.72 -0.49
N ALA A 37 -1.71 -0.61 0.51
CA ALA A 37 -2.34 -1.78 1.08
C ALA A 37 -3.04 -2.54 -0.05
N PRO A 38 -2.70 -3.82 -0.28
CA PRO A 38 -3.36 -4.58 -1.33
C PRO A 38 -4.84 -4.54 -1.02
N ALA A 39 -5.62 -3.94 -1.93
CA ALA A 39 -7.06 -4.02 -1.89
C ALA A 39 -7.39 -5.49 -1.62
N LYS A 40 -7.95 -5.78 -0.44
CA LYS A 40 -8.39 -7.13 -0.08
C LYS A 40 -9.64 -7.49 -0.88
N THR A 41 -9.64 -7.26 -2.19
CA THR A 41 -10.57 -7.80 -3.18
C THR A 41 -10.02 -7.59 -4.58
N ALA A 42 -9.77 -8.72 -5.24
CA ALA A 42 -9.96 -8.96 -6.66
C ALA A 42 -8.88 -8.50 -7.67
N ARG A 43 -8.28 -9.55 -8.27
CA ARG A 43 -7.66 -9.64 -9.60
C ARG A 43 -6.25 -9.09 -9.76
N VAL A 44 -5.29 -9.90 -9.31
CA VAL A 44 -4.04 -10.09 -10.07
C VAL A 44 -4.42 -10.80 -11.38
N GLU A 45 -4.77 -10.03 -12.41
CA GLU A 45 -4.76 -10.53 -13.77
C GLU A 45 -3.30 -10.64 -14.22
N LYS A 46 -2.87 -11.89 -14.39
CA LYS A 46 -1.96 -12.33 -15.46
C LYS A 46 -0.58 -11.68 -15.48
N VAL A 47 0.29 -12.11 -14.56
CA VAL A 47 1.68 -12.37 -14.96
C VAL A 47 1.85 -13.89 -14.97
N LYS A 48 1.82 -14.43 -16.18
CA LYS A 48 2.10 -15.83 -16.49
C LYS A 48 3.43 -16.19 -15.82
N ARG A 49 3.38 -16.95 -14.73
CA ARG A 49 4.55 -17.61 -14.16
C ARG A 49 5.22 -18.39 -15.29
N PRO A 50 6.44 -18.08 -15.74
CA PRO A 50 7.17 -19.06 -16.52
C PRO A 50 7.47 -20.19 -15.54
N THR A 51 6.67 -21.24 -15.61
CA THR A 51 7.05 -22.56 -15.10
C THR A 51 8.26 -22.95 -15.92
N VAL A 52 9.47 -22.65 -15.42
CA VAL A 52 10.69 -23.21 -15.97
C VAL A 52 10.72 -24.65 -15.48
N THR A 53 10.21 -25.54 -16.31
CA THR A 53 10.35 -26.98 -16.15
C THR A 53 10.78 -27.56 -17.49
N ALA A 54 12.09 -27.71 -17.63
CA ALA A 54 12.82 -28.63 -18.52
C ALA A 54 14.26 -28.59 -17.96
N ALA A 55 14.86 -29.60 -17.33
CA ALA A 55 15.01 -31.02 -17.64
C ALA A 55 15.66 -31.26 -19.02
N GLY A 56 16.90 -31.78 -19.02
CA GLY A 56 17.68 -32.25 -20.19
C GLY A 56 18.92 -31.39 -20.44
N SER A 57 20.14 -31.86 -20.13
CA SER A 57 21.04 -32.68 -20.98
C SER A 57 21.60 -31.87 -22.16
N SER A 58 22.88 -31.45 -22.16
CA SER A 58 24.09 -32.21 -22.54
C SER A 58 24.54 -31.82 -23.97
N GLU A 59 25.86 -31.68 -24.14
CA GLU A 59 26.67 -31.52 -25.39
C GLU A 59 26.56 -30.14 -26.09
N ASP A 60 27.62 -29.44 -26.51
CA ASP A 60 29.02 -29.74 -26.88
C ASP A 60 29.93 -28.56 -26.46
#